data_AF-A0AAD6SK06-F1
#
_entry.id   AF-A0AAD6SK06-F1
#
_cell.length_a   1.000
_cell.length_b   1.000
_cell.length_c   1.000
_cell.angle_alpha   90.00
_cell.angle_beta   90.00
_cell.angle_gamma   90.00
#
_symmetry.space_group_name_H-M   'P 1'
#
loop_
_entity.id
_entity.type
_entity.pdbx_description
1 polymer ?
#
loop_
_entity_poly.entity_id
_entity_poly.type
_entity_poly.pdbx_seq_one_letter_code
_entity_poly.pdbx_strand_id
1 'polypeptide(L)'
;MSQRRQAWRFLALSPGPRRKRRKEPTTALLTWDAIRTLLELVEQSADICPPLKSAVGAVSGLCNLADRLAASDANADTLGLPVFTILKAIHSSIDLEKPVPQHLLHSIVQFKQLLIEIQTAMEVLAKESHVLHVLRLRRNESQLAKFTVRLELLAEEFTIGTMAAQTVSLAHIKNTVQTVSTAASALEHSNSTLEHSITLLRSQVKLLQFTVVFLA
;
A
#
# COMPACT_ATOMS: atom_id res chain seq x y z
N MET A 1 69.77 40.12 11.74
CA MET A 1 68.63 39.45 12.42
C MET A 1 67.33 39.78 11.70
N SER A 2 67.21 39.34 10.45
CA SER A 2 66.29 39.92 9.46
C SER A 2 65.62 38.82 8.63
N GLN A 3 64.32 38.98 8.42
CA GLN A 3 63.51 38.55 7.25
C GLN A 3 63.42 37.07 6.82
N ARG A 4 64.08 36.11 7.47
CA ARG A 4 64.03 34.69 6.99
C ARG A 4 62.96 33.77 7.60
N ARG A 5 62.05 34.25 8.46
CA ARG A 5 61.05 33.39 9.16
C ARG A 5 59.60 33.46 8.65
N GLN A 6 59.30 34.20 7.57
CA GLN A 6 57.93 34.33 7.07
C GLN A 6 57.61 33.52 5.80
N ALA A 7 58.60 32.87 5.17
CA ALA A 7 58.39 32.17 3.89
C ALA A 7 57.80 30.75 3.99
N TRP A 8 57.64 30.17 5.18
CA TRP A 8 57.25 28.76 5.34
C TRP A 8 55.77 28.53 5.72
N ARG A 9 54.94 29.57 5.85
CA ARG A 9 53.52 29.42 6.22
C ARG A 9 52.54 29.34 5.05
N PHE A 10 52.99 29.46 3.80
CA PHE A 10 52.10 29.48 2.63
C PHE A 10 52.07 28.18 1.80
N LEU A 11 52.81 27.12 2.19
CA LEU A 11 52.88 25.88 1.41
C LEU A 11 52.14 24.67 2.02
N ALA A 12 51.38 24.84 3.12
CA ALA A 12 50.71 23.73 3.82
C ALA A 12 49.20 23.58 3.56
N LEU A 13 48.63 24.30 2.57
CA LEU A 13 47.21 24.20 2.22
C LEU A 13 47.04 23.95 0.72
N SER A 14 47.72 22.95 0.20
CA SER A 14 47.27 22.33 -1.05
C SER A 14 46.09 21.43 -0.68
N PRO A 15 44.85 21.72 -1.10
CA PRO A 15 43.71 20.85 -0.81
C PRO A 15 43.99 19.51 -1.47
N GLY A 16 44.39 18.53 -0.65
CA GLY A 16 44.59 17.16 -1.10
C GLY A 16 43.36 16.69 -1.88
N PRO A 17 43.53 15.86 -2.93
CA PRO A 17 42.43 15.43 -3.77
C PRO A 17 41.33 14.88 -2.87
N ARG A 18 40.20 15.60 -2.81
CA ARG A 18 39.04 15.23 -2.01
C ARG A 18 38.68 13.81 -2.41
N ARG A 19 39.06 12.83 -1.59
CA ARG A 19 38.67 11.44 -1.78
C ARG A 19 37.16 11.47 -1.93
N LYS A 20 36.65 11.17 -3.13
CA LYS A 20 35.23 10.96 -3.38
C LYS A 20 34.83 9.83 -2.44
N ARG A 21 34.30 10.19 -1.26
CA ARG A 21 33.64 9.24 -0.36
C ARG A 21 32.62 8.54 -1.26
N ARG A 22 32.82 7.25 -1.51
CA ARG A 22 31.78 6.39 -2.07
C ARG A 22 30.61 6.54 -1.10
N LYS A 23 29.61 7.34 -1.49
CA LYS A 23 28.35 7.40 -0.79
C LYS A 23 27.75 6.02 -1.02
N GLU A 24 27.65 5.22 0.04
CA GLU A 24 26.84 4.01 -0.01
C GLU A 24 25.46 4.41 -0.54
N PRO A 25 24.85 3.62 -1.43
CA PRO A 25 23.52 3.90 -1.94
C PRO A 25 22.58 4.00 -0.74
N THR A 26 22.14 5.22 -0.45
CA THR A 26 21.24 5.50 0.66
C THR A 26 19.95 4.73 0.40
N THR A 27 19.49 3.95 1.37
CA THR A 27 18.24 3.15 1.32
C THR A 27 17.04 3.94 0.80
N ALA A 28 17.05 5.25 0.98
CA ALA A 28 16.09 6.20 0.45
C ALA A 28 15.91 6.18 -1.07
N LEU A 29 16.99 6.06 -1.85
CA LEU A 29 16.89 6.11 -3.31
C LEU A 29 16.07 4.93 -3.84
N LEU A 30 16.23 3.77 -3.20
CA LEU A 30 15.45 2.57 -3.49
C LEU A 30 13.97 2.74 -3.15
N THR A 31 13.63 3.56 -2.14
CA THR A 31 12.22 3.76 -1.76
C THR A 31 11.45 4.57 -2.79
N TRP A 32 12.01 5.63 -3.36
CA TRP A 32 11.33 6.43 -4.38
C TRP A 32 11.17 5.69 -5.70
N ASP A 33 12.17 4.89 -6.10
CA ASP A 33 12.06 4.02 -7.28
C ASP A 33 10.98 2.94 -7.10
N ALA A 34 10.89 2.36 -5.89
CA ALA A 34 9.81 1.43 -5.56
C ALA A 34 8.43 2.13 -5.59
N ILE A 35 8.34 3.37 -5.11
CA ILE A 35 7.10 4.17 -5.19
C ILE A 35 6.71 4.41 -6.65
N ARG A 36 7.64 4.80 -7.53
CA ARG A 36 7.33 5.01 -8.96
C ARG A 36 6.79 3.73 -9.62
N THR A 37 7.47 2.61 -9.39
CA THR A 37 7.04 1.31 -9.91
C THR A 37 5.64 0.95 -9.39
N LEU A 38 5.36 1.23 -8.12
CA LEU A 38 4.05 0.99 -7.53
C LEU A 38 2.99 1.95 -8.06
N LEU A 39 3.33 3.22 -8.32
CA LEU A 39 2.42 4.19 -8.92
C LEU A 39 1.98 3.74 -10.32
N GLU A 40 2.89 3.21 -11.13
CA GLU A 40 2.53 2.67 -12.46
C GLU A 40 1.50 1.54 -12.37
N LEU A 41 1.62 0.66 -11.36
CA LEU A 41 0.65 -0.41 -11.10
C LEU A 41 -0.69 0.15 -10.60
N VAL A 42 -0.64 1.08 -9.65
CA VAL A 42 -1.86 1.66 -9.05
C VAL A 42 -2.60 2.55 -10.05
N GLU A 43 -1.90 3.25 -10.94
CA GLU A 43 -2.48 4.11 -11.96
C GLU A 43 -3.42 3.34 -12.89
N GLN A 44 -3.09 2.09 -13.24
CA GLN A 44 -3.96 1.21 -14.03
C GLN A 44 -5.27 0.89 -13.29
N SER A 45 -5.22 0.75 -11.97
CA SER A 45 -6.41 0.53 -11.13
C SER A 45 -7.18 1.81 -10.80
N ALA A 46 -6.54 2.98 -10.97
CA ALA A 46 -7.06 4.24 -10.51
C ALA A 46 -8.18 4.81 -11.40
N ASP A 47 -8.29 4.36 -12.64
CA ASP A 47 -9.38 4.79 -13.54
C ASP A 47 -10.78 4.43 -13.01
N ILE A 48 -10.87 3.40 -12.16
CA ILE A 48 -12.12 2.97 -11.52
C ILE A 48 -12.44 3.81 -10.27
N CYS A 49 -11.43 4.46 -9.66
CA CYS A 49 -11.56 5.20 -8.42
C CYS A 49 -10.98 6.62 -8.56
N PRO A 50 -11.79 7.63 -8.92
CA PRO A 50 -11.31 9.00 -9.13
C PRO A 50 -10.53 9.61 -7.94
N PRO A 51 -10.92 9.38 -6.67
CA PRO A 51 -10.13 9.83 -5.52
C PRO A 51 -8.72 9.23 -5.48
N LEU A 52 -8.59 7.95 -5.85
CA LEU A 52 -7.30 7.28 -5.93
C LEU A 52 -6.43 7.86 -7.04
N LYS A 53 -6.99 8.09 -8.23
CA LYS A 53 -6.26 8.70 -9.34
C LYS A 53 -5.69 10.06 -8.97
N SER A 54 -6.48 10.85 -8.24
CA SER A 54 -6.02 12.13 -7.73
C SER A 54 -4.94 11.99 -6.65
N ALA A 55 -5.00 10.97 -5.80
CA ALA A 55 -3.95 10.69 -4.80
C ALA A 55 -2.65 10.23 -5.47
N VAL A 56 -2.73 9.31 -6.44
CA VAL A 56 -1.59 8.84 -7.26
C VAL A 56 -0.89 10.01 -7.94
N GLY A 57 -1.65 10.92 -8.55
CA GLY A 57 -1.12 12.15 -9.13
C GLY A 57 -0.40 13.04 -8.11
N ALA A 58 -0.94 13.17 -6.90
CA ALA A 58 -0.30 13.93 -5.81
C ALA A 58 1.00 13.26 -5.33
N VAL A 59 1.05 11.93 -5.23
CA VAL A 59 2.30 11.22 -4.89
C VAL A 59 3.34 11.38 -6.00
N SER A 60 2.94 11.30 -7.28
CA SER A 60 3.86 11.55 -8.39
C SER A 60 4.44 12.97 -8.33
N GLY A 61 3.61 13.97 -8.03
CA GLY A 61 4.05 15.34 -7.75
C GLY A 61 5.05 15.41 -6.61
N LEU A 62 4.80 14.68 -5.52
CA LEU A 62 5.69 14.60 -4.36
C LEU A 62 7.04 13.96 -4.72
N CYS A 63 7.06 12.89 -5.51
CA CYS A 63 8.29 12.24 -5.98
C CYS A 63 9.14 13.24 -6.79
N ASN A 64 8.53 13.96 -7.72
CA ASN A 64 9.22 14.96 -8.54
C ASN A 64 9.80 16.12 -7.69
N LEU A 65 9.13 16.50 -6.60
CA LEU A 65 9.66 17.47 -5.65
C LEU A 65 10.78 16.91 -4.81
N ALA A 66 10.66 15.66 -4.35
CA ALA A 66 11.70 14.97 -3.62
C ALA A 66 12.98 14.87 -4.47
N ASP A 67 12.90 14.54 -5.75
CA ASP A 67 14.06 14.53 -6.65
C ASP A 67 14.77 15.88 -6.76
N ARG A 68 13.99 16.96 -6.82
CA ARG A 68 14.53 18.33 -6.87
C ARG A 68 15.21 18.72 -5.55
N LEU A 69 14.71 18.19 -4.42
CA LEU A 69 15.22 18.47 -3.08
C LEU A 69 16.29 17.48 -2.61
N ALA A 70 16.42 16.30 -3.24
CA ALA A 70 17.38 15.24 -2.88
C ALA A 70 18.84 15.69 -2.96
N ALA A 71 19.13 16.75 -3.71
CA ALA A 71 20.45 17.39 -3.70
C ALA A 71 20.75 18.13 -2.38
N SER A 72 19.73 18.43 -1.58
CA SER A 72 19.80 19.37 -0.45
C SER A 72 19.46 18.76 0.91
N ASP A 73 18.54 17.79 0.99
CA ASP A 73 17.93 17.43 2.29
C ASP A 73 17.67 15.93 2.48
N ALA A 74 18.32 15.33 3.49
CA ALA A 74 18.11 13.95 3.90
C ALA A 74 16.73 13.71 4.53
N ASN A 75 16.01 14.77 4.90
CA ASN A 75 14.68 14.65 5.51
C ASN A 75 13.58 14.34 4.49
N ALA A 76 13.74 14.75 3.22
CA ALA A 76 12.78 14.44 2.17
C ALA A 76 12.63 12.92 1.97
N ASP A 77 13.73 12.19 2.14
CA ASP A 77 13.80 10.73 2.05
C ASP A 77 12.94 10.02 3.11
N THR A 78 12.78 10.62 4.29
CA THR A 78 12.00 10.02 5.38
C THR A 78 10.50 9.96 5.08
N LEU A 79 10.00 10.81 4.18
CA LEU A 79 8.60 10.81 3.76
C LEU A 79 8.26 9.66 2.81
N GLY A 80 9.25 9.11 2.11
CA GLY A 80 9.02 8.05 1.11
C GLY A 80 8.45 6.79 1.74
N LEU A 81 8.99 6.36 2.88
CA LEU A 81 8.61 5.08 3.49
C LEU A 81 7.12 5.03 3.95
N PRO A 82 6.58 6.03 4.66
CA PRO A 82 5.15 6.05 4.99
C PRO A 82 4.24 6.09 3.74
N VAL A 83 4.60 6.92 2.75
CA VAL A 83 3.84 7.02 1.49
C VAL A 83 3.83 5.69 0.74
N PHE A 84 4.97 5.01 0.65
CA PHE A 84 5.08 3.68 0.07
C PHE A 84 4.20 2.67 0.81
N THR A 85 4.20 2.71 2.14
CA THR A 85 3.40 1.79 2.98
C THR A 85 1.91 1.98 2.72
N ILE A 86 1.44 3.23 2.65
CA ILE A 86 0.04 3.55 2.32
C ILE A 86 -0.32 3.07 0.91
N LEU A 87 0.51 3.39 -0.10
CA LEU A 87 0.25 2.94 -1.47
C LEU A 87 0.21 1.41 -1.59
N LYS A 88 1.08 0.72 -0.87
CA LYS A 88 1.10 -0.75 -0.84
C LYS A 88 -0.18 -1.30 -0.22
N ALA A 89 -0.62 -0.72 0.90
CA ALA A 89 -1.89 -1.08 1.54
C ALA A 89 -3.08 -0.84 0.60
N ILE A 90 -3.12 0.31 -0.06
CA ILE A 90 -4.14 0.65 -1.07
C ILE A 90 -4.11 -0.39 -2.21
N HIS A 91 -2.96 -0.65 -2.83
CA HIS A 91 -2.87 -1.65 -3.90
C HIS A 91 -3.38 -3.02 -3.44
N SER A 92 -3.00 -3.47 -2.24
CA SER A 92 -3.40 -4.77 -1.71
C SER A 92 -4.90 -4.89 -1.36
N SER A 93 -5.61 -3.77 -1.29
CA SER A 93 -7.03 -3.73 -0.89
C SER A 93 -7.99 -3.46 -2.04
N ILE A 94 -7.49 -3.00 -3.18
CA ILE A 94 -8.30 -2.76 -4.37
C ILE A 94 -8.43 -4.07 -5.14
N ASP A 95 -9.62 -4.65 -5.08
CA ASP A 95 -10.06 -5.71 -5.96
C ASP A 95 -10.79 -5.06 -7.15
N LEU A 96 -10.29 -5.23 -8.38
CA LEU A 96 -10.85 -4.61 -9.58
C LEU A 96 -12.30 -5.04 -9.84
N GLU A 97 -12.72 -6.18 -9.29
CA GLU A 97 -14.06 -6.72 -9.48
C GLU A 97 -15.09 -6.18 -8.47
N LYS A 98 -14.65 -5.56 -7.37
CA LYS A 98 -15.53 -5.18 -6.25
C LYS A 98 -15.54 -3.67 -6.03
N PRO A 99 -16.70 -3.10 -5.65
CA PRO A 99 -16.76 -1.70 -5.27
C PRO A 99 -15.87 -1.44 -4.05
N VAL A 100 -15.13 -0.33 -4.09
CA VAL A 100 -14.24 0.09 -3.00
C VAL A 100 -15.06 0.38 -1.74
N PRO A 101 -14.71 -0.20 -0.57
CA PRO A 101 -15.41 0.08 0.68
C PRO A 101 -15.42 1.57 1.04
N GLN A 102 -16.55 2.09 1.54
CA GLN A 102 -16.73 3.52 1.81
C GLN A 102 -15.74 4.08 2.85
N HIS A 103 -15.33 3.27 3.83
CA HIS A 103 -14.32 3.67 4.82
C HIS A 103 -12.94 3.86 4.16
N LEU A 104 -12.55 2.98 3.23
CA LEU A 104 -11.31 3.11 2.48
C LEU A 104 -11.33 4.36 1.61
N LEU A 105 -12.47 4.65 0.98
CA LEU A 105 -12.66 5.86 0.18
C LEU A 105 -12.42 7.13 1.01
N HIS A 106 -12.93 7.17 2.25
CA HIS A 106 -12.69 8.29 3.16
C HIS A 106 -11.21 8.46 3.48
N SER A 107 -10.51 7.37 3.81
CA SER A 107 -9.08 7.39 4.08
C SER A 107 -8.26 7.81 2.85
N ILE A 108 -8.65 7.41 1.62
CA ILE A 108 -8.00 7.85 0.38
C ILE A 108 -8.15 9.36 0.19
N VAL A 109 -9.32 9.92 0.49
CA VAL A 109 -9.55 11.37 0.40
C VAL A 109 -8.69 12.13 1.42
N GLN A 110 -8.61 11.65 2.66
CA GLN A 110 -7.74 12.23 3.68
C GLN A 110 -6.26 12.14 3.28
N PHE A 111 -5.84 11.00 2.72
CA PHE A 111 -4.48 10.80 2.22
C PHE A 111 -4.14 11.81 1.13
N LYS A 112 -5.01 11.96 0.13
CA LYS A 112 -4.87 12.97 -0.92
C LYS A 112 -4.70 14.37 -0.32
N GLN A 113 -5.56 14.75 0.62
CA GLN A 113 -5.50 16.07 1.22
C GLN A 113 -4.16 16.31 1.94
N LEU A 114 -3.69 15.32 2.69
CA LEU A 114 -2.39 15.38 3.36
C LEU A 114 -1.23 15.48 2.35
N LEU A 115 -1.28 14.75 1.23
CA LEU A 115 -0.26 14.84 0.18
C LEU A 115 -0.20 16.24 -0.44
N ILE A 116 -1.35 16.89 -0.66
CA ILE A 116 -1.40 18.26 -1.18
C ILE A 116 -0.81 19.25 -0.16
N GLU A 117 -1.09 19.08 1.13
CA GLU A 117 -0.48 19.89 2.20
C GLU A 117 1.05 19.73 2.23
N ILE A 118 1.55 18.50 2.09
CA ILE A 118 2.99 18.23 2.03
C ILE A 118 3.60 18.84 0.77
N GLN A 119 2.96 18.64 -0.39
CA GLN A 119 3.42 19.15 -1.67
C GLN A 119 3.54 20.68 -1.64
N THR A 120 2.50 21.37 -1.17
CA THR A 120 2.50 22.84 -1.05
C THR A 120 3.56 23.33 -0.07
N ALA A 121 3.77 22.65 1.05
CA ALA A 121 4.87 22.96 1.97
C ALA A 121 6.24 22.79 1.29
N MET A 122 6.48 21.66 0.61
CA MET A 122 7.74 21.40 -0.10
C MET A 122 7.99 22.37 -1.26
N GLU A 123 6.95 22.80 -1.97
CA GLU A 123 7.07 23.83 -3.02
C GLU A 123 7.47 25.19 -2.46
N VAL A 124 6.95 25.58 -1.28
CA VAL A 124 7.39 26.79 -0.59
C VAL A 124 8.87 26.68 -0.24
N LEU A 125 9.29 25.54 0.29
CA LEU A 125 10.70 25.28 0.62
C LEU A 125 11.61 25.33 -0.60
N ALA A 126 11.18 24.76 -1.72
CA ALA A 126 11.95 24.74 -2.95
C ALA A 126 12.15 26.14 -3.57
N LYS A 127 11.26 27.10 -3.27
CA LYS A 127 11.34 28.49 -3.77
C LYS A 127 12.17 29.41 -2.87
N GLU A 128 12.48 29.01 -1.64
CA GLU A 128 13.26 29.85 -0.72
C GLU A 128 14.72 29.99 -1.18
N SER A 129 15.27 31.21 -1.05
CA SER A 129 16.68 31.46 -1.35
C SER A 129 17.59 30.71 -0.37
N HIS A 130 18.75 30.24 -0.84
CA HIS A 130 19.68 29.44 -0.04
C HIS A 130 20.07 30.03 1.32
N VAL A 131 20.09 31.36 1.46
CA VAL A 131 20.44 32.04 2.72
C VAL A 131 19.32 31.94 3.75
N LEU A 132 18.06 32.09 3.32
CA LEU A 132 16.90 31.90 4.19
C LEU A 132 16.69 30.42 4.53
N HIS A 133 17.06 29.53 3.60
CA HIS A 133 16.96 28.09 3.78
C HIS A 133 17.73 27.61 5.02
N VAL A 134 18.96 28.09 5.24
CA VAL A 134 19.76 27.71 6.41
C VAL A 134 19.13 28.20 7.73
N LEU A 135 18.59 29.43 7.74
CA LEU A 135 17.95 29.99 8.93
C LEU A 135 16.61 29.30 9.25
N ARG A 136 15.91 28.82 8.22
CA ARG A 136 14.61 28.16 8.36
C ARG A 136 14.69 26.64 8.46
N LEU A 137 15.88 26.06 8.28
CA LEU A 137 16.10 24.61 8.28
C LEU A 137 15.42 23.92 9.48
N ARG A 138 15.63 24.43 10.70
CA ARG A 138 15.00 23.88 11.92
C ARG A 138 13.48 23.94 11.92
N ARG A 139 12.91 25.03 11.40
CA ARG A 139 11.45 25.17 11.30
C ARG A 139 10.89 24.17 10.29
N ASN A 140 11.60 24.00 9.19
CA ASN A 140 11.23 23.12 8.09
C ASN A 140 11.34 21.65 8.53
N GLU A 141 12.41 21.28 9.24
CA GLU A 141 12.57 19.98 9.91
C GLU A 141 11.38 19.67 10.82
N SER A 142 10.97 20.63 11.66
CA SER A 142 9.83 20.44 12.56
C SER A 142 8.50 20.26 11.82
N GLN A 143 8.34 20.89 10.64
CA GLN A 143 7.14 20.73 9.81
C GLN A 143 7.14 19.40 9.07
N LEU A 144 8.27 19.01 8.49
CA LEU A 144 8.45 17.71 7.83
C LEU A 144 8.21 16.57 8.83
N ALA A 145 8.78 16.65 10.04
CA ALA A 145 8.54 15.66 11.08
C ALA A 145 7.05 15.53 11.45
N LYS A 146 6.31 16.65 11.51
CA LYS A 146 4.85 16.61 11.74
C LYS A 146 4.11 15.92 10.60
N PHE A 147 4.53 16.12 9.35
CA PHE A 147 3.94 15.43 8.21
C PHE A 147 4.26 13.94 8.22
N THR A 148 5.49 13.56 8.56
CA THR A 148 5.88 12.15 8.72
C THR A 148 4.99 11.46 9.76
N VAL A 149 4.82 12.05 10.95
CA VAL A 149 3.92 11.49 11.99
C VAL A 149 2.48 11.38 11.50
N ARG A 150 1.95 12.40 10.79
CA ARG A 150 0.59 12.32 10.23
C ARG A 150 0.45 11.23 9.17
N LEU A 151 1.47 11.04 8.33
CA LEU A 151 1.49 9.96 7.34
C LEU A 151 1.58 8.59 8.01
N GLU A 152 2.36 8.43 9.08
CA GLU A 152 2.46 7.19 9.84
C GLU A 152 1.12 6.82 10.49
N LEU A 153 0.45 7.77 11.15
CA LEU A 153 -0.88 7.57 11.72
C LEU A 153 -1.89 7.15 10.64
N LEU A 154 -1.87 7.82 9.48
CA LEU A 154 -2.75 7.49 8.38
C LEU A 154 -2.41 6.12 7.75
N ALA A 155 -1.13 5.74 7.71
CA ALA A 155 -0.70 4.41 7.28
C ALA A 155 -1.20 3.31 8.24
N GLU A 156 -1.17 3.57 9.54
CA GLU A 156 -1.71 2.68 10.56
C GLU A 156 -3.23 2.53 10.41
N GLU A 157 -3.96 3.65 10.26
CA GLU A 157 -5.41 3.63 9.98
C GLU A 157 -5.75 2.83 8.72
N PHE A 158 -5.00 3.00 7.64
CA PHE A 158 -5.16 2.20 6.42
C PHE A 158 -4.90 0.71 6.66
N THR A 159 -3.84 0.38 7.38
CA THR A 159 -3.50 -1.02 7.68
C THR A 159 -4.59 -1.68 8.52
N ILE A 160 -5.06 -1.00 9.56
CA ILE A 160 -6.17 -1.48 10.39
C ILE A 160 -7.46 -1.61 9.57
N GLY A 161 -7.79 -0.61 8.76
CA GLY A 161 -8.99 -0.60 7.93
C GLY A 161 -8.99 -1.74 6.90
N THR A 162 -7.86 -1.95 6.23
CA THR A 162 -7.71 -3.04 5.24
C THR A 162 -7.76 -4.42 5.91
N MET A 163 -7.12 -4.61 7.07
CA MET A 163 -7.25 -5.84 7.86
C MET A 163 -8.69 -6.08 8.33
N ALA A 164 -9.39 -5.05 8.78
CA ALA A 164 -10.80 -5.14 9.17
C ALA A 164 -11.68 -5.55 7.97
N ALA A 165 -11.48 -4.96 6.80
CA ALA A 165 -12.21 -5.34 5.59
C ALA A 165 -11.91 -6.80 5.17
N GLN A 166 -10.65 -7.22 5.24
CA GLN A 166 -10.24 -8.59 4.94
C GLN A 166 -10.86 -9.61 5.92
N THR A 167 -10.86 -9.32 7.22
CA THR A 167 -11.46 -10.20 8.23
C THR A 167 -12.97 -10.35 8.04
N VAL A 168 -13.69 -9.28 7.69
CA VAL A 168 -15.11 -9.35 7.34
C VAL A 168 -15.35 -10.19 6.09
N SER A 169 -14.53 -10.00 5.04
CA SER A 169 -14.59 -10.81 3.82
C SER A 169 -14.36 -12.30 4.10
N LEU A 170 -13.33 -12.63 4.88
CA LEU A 170 -13.04 -14.00 5.29
C LEU A 170 -14.16 -14.61 6.14
N ALA A 171 -14.77 -13.83 7.03
CA ALA A 171 -15.93 -14.28 7.81
C ALA A 171 -17.13 -14.59 6.90
N HIS A 172 -17.37 -13.76 5.89
CA HIS A 172 -18.42 -14.02 4.89
C HIS A 172 -18.15 -15.30 4.10
N ILE A 173 -16.92 -15.47 3.57
CA ILE A 173 -16.53 -16.68 2.84
C ILE A 173 -16.70 -17.92 3.73
N LYS A 174 -16.27 -17.87 4.99
CA LYS A 174 -16.45 -18.96 5.94
C LYS A 174 -17.93 -19.33 6.12
N ASN A 175 -18.79 -18.33 6.28
CA ASN A 175 -20.24 -18.56 6.40
C ASN A 175 -20.83 -19.17 5.12
N THR A 176 -20.41 -18.71 3.93
CA THR A 176 -20.84 -19.29 2.65
C THR A 176 -20.36 -20.74 2.48
N VAL A 177 -19.12 -21.06 2.87
CA VAL A 177 -18.62 -22.43 2.83
C VAL A 177 -19.40 -23.32 3.78
N GLN A 178 -19.74 -22.81 4.97
CA GLN A 178 -20.56 -23.55 5.93
C GLN A 178 -21.97 -23.80 5.39
N THR A 179 -22.61 -22.81 4.78
CA THR A 179 -23.95 -23.00 4.19
C THR A 179 -23.93 -24.01 3.03
N VAL A 180 -22.94 -23.93 2.14
CA VAL A 180 -22.75 -24.90 1.05
C VAL A 180 -22.50 -26.30 1.60
N SER A 181 -21.66 -26.44 2.64
CA SER A 181 -21.41 -27.72 3.29
C SER A 181 -22.70 -28.31 3.89
N THR A 182 -23.52 -27.51 4.56
CA THR A 182 -24.80 -27.99 5.11
C THR A 182 -25.78 -28.39 4.02
N ALA A 183 -25.83 -27.65 2.91
CA ALA A 183 -26.66 -27.98 1.76
C ALA A 183 -26.20 -29.28 1.08
N ALA A 184 -24.88 -29.49 0.95
CA ALA A 184 -24.31 -30.72 0.42
C ALA A 184 -24.68 -31.94 1.28
N SER A 185 -24.53 -31.85 2.60
CA SER A 185 -24.94 -32.94 3.51
C SER A 185 -26.45 -33.22 3.46
N ALA A 186 -27.29 -32.18 3.28
CA ALA A 186 -28.73 -32.36 3.10
C ALA A 186 -29.06 -33.09 1.77
N LEU A 187 -28.33 -32.79 0.69
CA LEU A 187 -28.47 -33.47 -0.60
C LEU A 187 -28.03 -34.94 -0.51
N GLU A 188 -26.93 -35.24 0.18
CA GLU A 188 -26.48 -36.62 0.42
C GLU A 188 -27.53 -37.42 1.20
N HIS A 189 -28.15 -36.81 2.21
CA HIS A 189 -29.23 -37.45 2.96
C HIS A 189 -30.47 -37.69 2.10
N SER A 190 -30.85 -36.72 1.25
CA SER A 190 -31.93 -36.90 0.28
C SER A 190 -31.64 -38.03 -0.71
N ASN A 191 -30.41 -38.11 -1.22
CA ASN A 191 -30.01 -39.16 -2.16
C ASN A 191 -30.07 -40.56 -1.54
N SER A 192 -29.57 -40.73 -0.31
CA SER A 192 -29.68 -42.02 0.41
C SER A 192 -31.14 -42.42 0.68
N THR A 193 -32.02 -41.46 0.94
CA THR A 193 -33.46 -41.71 1.11
C THR A 193 -34.12 -42.18 -0.20
N LEU A 194 -33.72 -41.59 -1.33
CA LEU A 194 -34.18 -42.02 -2.67
C LEU A 194 -33.68 -43.42 -3.01
N GLU A 195 -32.41 -43.74 -2.76
CA GLU A 195 -31.84 -45.07 -2.99
C GLU A 195 -32.57 -46.15 -2.18
N HIS A 196 -32.90 -45.85 -0.91
CA HIS A 196 -33.71 -46.74 -0.07
C HIS A 196 -35.10 -46.98 -0.66
N SER A 197 -35.78 -45.90 -1.11
CA SER A 197 -37.11 -45.97 -1.71
C SER A 197 -37.11 -46.78 -3.02
N ILE A 198 -36.09 -46.60 -3.87
CA ILE A 198 -35.90 -47.39 -5.10
C ILE A 198 -35.70 -48.87 -4.77
N THR A 199 -34.94 -49.18 -3.72
CA THR A 199 -34.70 -50.56 -3.28
C THR A 199 -35.99 -51.22 -2.81
N LEU A 200 -36.84 -50.50 -2.08
CA LEU A 200 -38.15 -50.98 -1.63
C LEU A 200 -39.11 -51.22 -2.80
N LEU A 201 -39.15 -50.31 -3.78
CA LEU A 201 -39.96 -50.52 -5.00
C LEU A 201 -39.48 -51.76 -5.78
N ARG A 202 -38.17 -51.96 -5.91
CA ARG A 202 -37.60 -53.14 -6.58
C ARG A 202 -38.00 -54.45 -5.88
N SER A 203 -38.03 -54.48 -4.54
CA SER A 203 -38.45 -55.69 -3.81
C SER A 203 -39.95 -55.96 -3.98
N GLN A 204 -40.80 -54.92 -3.97
CA GLN A 204 -42.23 -55.04 -4.24
C GLN A 204 -42.52 -55.56 -5.65
N VAL A 205 -41.83 -55.04 -6.67
CA VAL A 205 -41.97 -55.51 -8.05
C VAL A 205 -41.60 -56.99 -8.17
N LYS A 206 -40.51 -57.43 -7.53
CA LYS A 206 -40.11 -58.85 -7.51
C LYS A 206 -41.16 -59.74 -6.84
N LEU A 207 -41.75 -59.28 -5.73
CA LEU A 207 -42.82 -60.00 -5.05
C LEU A 207 -44.05 -60.16 -5.95
N LEU A 208 -44.46 -59.08 -6.62
CA LEU A 208 -45.57 -59.11 -7.57
C LEU A 208 -45.31 -60.07 -8.73
N GLN A 209 -44.12 -60.05 -9.32
CA GLN A 209 -43.72 -61.00 -10.36
C GLN A 209 -43.83 -62.44 -9.88
N PHE A 210 -43.37 -62.74 -8.66
CA PHE A 210 -43.49 -64.08 -8.08
C PHE A 210 -44.96 -64.50 -7.89
N THR A 211 -45.80 -63.59 -7.39
CA THR A 211 -47.24 -63.89 -7.22
C THR A 211 -47.96 -64.12 -8.55
N VAL A 212 -47.61 -63.39 -9.61
CA VAL A 212 -48.19 -63.59 -10.94
C VAL A 212 -47.78 -64.95 -11.50
N VAL A 213 -46.51 -65.34 -11.37
CA VAL A 213 -46.03 -66.66 -11.81
C VAL A 213 -46.69 -67.80 -11.03
N PHE A 214 -46.96 -67.61 -9.73
CA PHE A 214 -47.61 -68.63 -8.89
C PHE A 214 -49.11 -68.80 -9.21
N LEU A 215 -49.78 -67.74 -9.67
CA LEU A 215 -51.20 -67.76 -10.02
C LEU A 215 -51.48 -68.25 -11.44
N ALA A 216 -50.48 -68.23 -12.32
CA ALA A 216 -50.56 -68.70 -13.70
C ALA A 216 -50.33 -70.22 -13.79
#